data_AF-A0A2A4KBQ9-F1
#
_entry.id   AF-A0A2A4KBQ9-F1
#
_cell.length_a   1.000
_cell.length_b   1.000
_cell.length_c   1.000
_cell.angle_alpha   90.00
_cell.angle_beta   90.00
_cell.angle_gamma   90.00
#
_symmetry.space_group_name_H-M   'P 1'
#
loop_
_entity.id
_entity.type
_entity.pdbx_description
1 polymer ?
#
loop_
_entity_poly.entity_id
_entity_poly.type
_entity_poly.pdbx_seq_one_letter_code
_entity_poly.pdbx_strand_id
1 'polypeptide(L)' 'MSVSLSVTDVRTCEACWRAPVTAVRHSTDGRDLLCRACAESGRPCRVGLFPPYGIYRLHRRPADRTVPPSRGDGR' A
#
# COMPACT_ATOMS: atom_id res chain seq x y z
N MET A 1 1.06 -5.31 -22.65
CA MET A 1 1.87 -5.15 -21.44
C MET A 1 1.48 -6.24 -20.46
N SER A 2 2.23 -7.33 -20.42
CA SER A 2 2.04 -8.40 -19.43
C SER A 2 3.00 -8.17 -18.28
N VAL A 3 2.48 -8.14 -17.06
CA VAL A 3 3.31 -8.11 -15.85
C VAL A 3 3.86 -9.51 -15.61
N SER A 4 5.17 -9.63 -15.40
CA SER A 4 5.81 -10.89 -15.00
C SER A 4 5.53 -11.16 -13.53
N LEU A 5 4.61 -12.09 -13.25
CA LEU A 5 4.24 -12.53 -11.91
C LEU A 5 4.89 -13.89 -11.61
N SER A 6 5.41 -14.05 -10.39
CA SER A 6 5.88 -15.33 -9.87
C SER A 6 4.71 -16.21 -9.44
N VAL A 7 4.98 -17.48 -9.11
CA VAL A 7 3.96 -18.42 -8.60
C VAL A 7 3.38 -17.97 -7.26
N THR A 8 4.15 -17.24 -6.46
CA THR A 8 3.74 -16.75 -5.13
C THR A 8 3.05 -15.38 -5.19
N ASP A 9 3.02 -14.74 -6.35
CA ASP A 9 2.47 -13.41 -6.50
C ASP A 9 0.93 -13.43 -6.51
N VAL A 10 0.34 -12.41 -5.88
CA VAL A 10 -1.10 -12.21 -5.89
C VAL A 10 -1.53 -11.83 -7.29
N ARG A 11 -2.53 -12.54 -7.84
CA ARG A 11 -3.07 -12.27 -9.19
C ARG A 11 -4.14 -11.19 -9.22
N THR A 12 -4.66 -10.82 -8.06
CA THR A 12 -5.69 -9.80 -7.85
C THR A 12 -5.08 -8.54 -7.27
N CYS A 13 -5.52 -7.37 -7.74
CA CYS A 13 -5.04 -6.06 -7.31
C CYS A 13 -5.09 -5.88 -5.78
N GLU A 14 -3.95 -5.55 -5.17
CA GLU A 14 -3.79 -5.41 -3.72
C GLU A 14 -4.50 -4.19 -3.13
N ALA A 15 -4.96 -3.25 -3.97
CA ALA A 15 -5.71 -2.06 -3.55
C ALA A 15 -7.23 -2.27 -3.59
N CYS A 16 -7.76 -2.92 -4.65
CA CYS A 16 -9.21 -3.06 -4.83
C CYS A 16 -9.75 -4.47 -4.59
N TRP A 17 -8.88 -5.49 -4.60
CA TRP A 17 -9.20 -6.90 -4.38
C TRP A 17 -10.28 -7.46 -5.33
N ARG A 18 -10.46 -6.81 -6.49
CA ARG A 18 -11.50 -7.15 -7.48
C ARG A 18 -10.93 -7.33 -8.88
N ALA A 19 -10.07 -6.42 -9.32
CA ALA A 19 -9.51 -6.42 -10.66
C ALA A 19 -8.22 -7.24 -10.72
N PRO A 20 -7.87 -7.84 -11.88
CA PRO A 20 -6.58 -8.50 -12.07
C PRO A 20 -5.41 -7.51 -12.00
N VAL A 21 -4.24 -8.02 -11.64
CA VAL A 21 -2.99 -7.25 -11.67
C VAL A 21 -2.59 -6.98 -13.11
N THR A 22 -2.32 -5.72 -13.42
CA THR A 22 -1.88 -5.27 -14.75
C THR A 22 -0.72 -4.28 -14.67
N ALA A 23 -0.31 -3.87 -13.48
CA ALA A 23 0.76 -2.93 -13.23
C ALA A 23 1.51 -3.31 -11.94
N VAL A 24 2.81 -2.98 -11.89
CA VAL A 24 3.65 -3.12 -10.70
C VAL A 24 4.15 -1.73 -10.32
N ARG A 25 4.00 -1.36 -9.05
CA ARG A 25 4.56 -0.14 -8.49
C ARG A 25 5.60 -0.53 -7.45
N HIS A 26 6.81 0.00 -7.55
CA HIS A 26 7.84 -0.21 -6.54
C HIS A 26 7.72 0.88 -5.46
N SER A 27 7.66 0.48 -4.19
CA SER A 27 7.65 1.36 -3.03
C SER A 27 8.88 1.09 -2.16
N THR A 28 9.08 1.89 -1.12
CA THR A 28 10.16 1.70 -0.13
C THR A 28 10.07 0.37 0.61
N ASP A 29 8.85 -0.19 0.75
CA ASP A 29 8.60 -1.42 1.51
C ASP A 29 8.53 -2.67 0.61
N GLY A 30 8.66 -2.51 -0.71
CA GLY A 30 8.64 -3.63 -1.65
C GLY A 30 7.99 -3.29 -2.99
N ARG A 31 7.22 -4.24 -3.53
CA ARG A 31 6.48 -4.06 -4.78
C ARG A 31 4.99 -4.25 -4.53
N ASP A 32 4.20 -3.32 -5.06
CA ASP A 32 2.74 -3.34 -5.05
C ASP A 32 2.23 -3.89 -6.38
N LEU A 33 1.36 -4.90 -6.32
CA LEU A 33 0.73 -5.52 -7.49
C LEU A 33 -0.67 -4.94 -7.68
N LEU A 34 -0.85 -4.11 -8.72
CA LEU A 34 -2.03 -3.27 -8.90
C LEU A 34 -2.70 -3.47 -10.25
N CYS A 35 -4.00 -3.16 -10.32
CA CYS A 35 -4.65 -2.90 -11.60
C CYS A 35 -4.29 -1.49 -12.08
N ARG A 36 -4.41 -1.25 -13.39
CA ARG A 36 -4.08 0.02 -14.04
C ARG A 36 -4.74 1.23 -13.36
N ALA A 37 -6.03 1.14 -13.09
CA ALA A 37 -6.78 2.22 -12.43
C ALA A 37 -6.24 2.56 -11.03
N CYS A 38 -5.88 1.55 -10.23
CA CYS A 38 -5.33 1.79 -8.88
C CYS A 38 -3.88 2.27 -8.90
N ALA A 39 -3.10 1.85 -9.91
CA ALA A 39 -1.75 2.35 -10.12
C ALA A 39 -1.77 3.84 -10.52
N GLU A 40 -2.63 4.23 -11.45
CA GLU A 40 -2.80 5.61 -11.91
C GLU A 40 -3.40 6.52 -10.82
N SER A 41 -4.33 6.01 -10.00
CA SER A 41 -4.98 6.80 -8.95
C SER A 41 -4.13 7.00 -7.69
N GLY A 42 -2.93 6.42 -7.61
CA GLY A 42 -2.08 6.51 -6.42
C GLY A 42 -2.69 5.91 -5.15
N ARG A 43 -3.64 4.97 -5.25
CA ARG A 43 -4.33 4.41 -4.07
C ARG A 43 -3.33 3.65 -3.18
N PRO A 44 -3.43 3.74 -1.84
CA PRO A 44 -2.66 2.87 -0.95
C PRO A 44 -3.13 1.42 -1.08
N CYS A 45 -2.19 0.48 -1.06
CA CYS A 45 -2.49 -0.95 -1.04
C CYS A 45 -3.27 -1.29 0.24
N ARG A 46 -4.37 -2.04 0.12
CA ARG A 46 -5.15 -2.45 1.29
C ARG A 46 -4.37 -3.41 2.19
N VAL A 47 -3.40 -4.15 1.63
CA VAL A 47 -2.46 -4.97 2.41
C VAL A 47 -1.64 -4.11 3.38
N GLY A 48 -1.27 -2.89 3.00
CA GLY A 48 -0.63 -1.92 3.90
C GLY A 48 -1.60 -1.27 4.91
N LEU A 49 -2.90 -1.25 4.61
CA LEU A 49 -3.96 -0.75 5.52
C LEU A 49 -4.42 -1.81 6.53
N PHE A 50 -4.33 -3.08 6.16
CA PHE A 50 -4.64 -4.23 7.02
C PHE A 50 -3.45 -5.20 7.09
N PRO A 51 -2.29 -4.79 7.60
CA PRO A 51 -1.34 -5.79 8.05
C PRO A 51 -2.05 -6.61 9.16
N PRO A 52 -1.76 -7.91 9.34
CA PRO A 52 -2.15 -8.60 10.57
C PRO A 52 -1.67 -7.80 11.81
N TYR A 53 -0.55 -7.07 11.67
CA TYR A 53 -0.04 -6.13 12.65
C TYR A 53 -0.93 -4.93 12.97
N GLY A 54 -1.87 -4.53 12.10
CA GLY A 54 -2.84 -3.46 12.40
C GLY A 54 -3.88 -3.91 13.43
N ILE A 55 -4.29 -5.19 13.37
CA ILE A 55 -5.16 -5.82 14.38
C ILE A 55 -4.37 -6.09 15.67
N TYR A 56 -3.10 -6.50 15.55
CA TYR A 56 -2.23 -6.80 16.70
C TYR A 56 -1.43 -5.60 17.24
N ARG A 57 -1.62 -4.39 16.70
CA ARG A 57 -0.82 -3.16 17.02
C ARG A 57 0.70 -3.36 16.97
N LEU A 58 1.18 -4.31 16.18
CA LEU A 58 2.59 -4.61 16.01
C LEU A 58 3.21 -3.66 14.97
N HIS A 59 3.06 -2.35 15.17
CA HIS A 59 3.86 -1.39 14.43
C HIS A 59 5.31 -1.56 14.89
N ARG A 60 6.19 -2.11 14.03
CA ARG A 60 7.62 -1.87 14.19
C ARG A 60 7.81 -0.35 14.21
N ARG A 61 8.55 0.11 15.23
CA ARG A 61 8.80 1.52 15.57
C ARG A 61 9.02 2.41 14.34
N PRO A 62 8.60 3.68 14.39
CA PRO A 62 8.70 4.59 13.27
C PRO A 62 10.16 4.99 13.05
N ALA A 63 10.70 4.70 11.87
CA ALA A 63 11.79 5.49 11.34
C ALA A 63 11.16 6.76 10.73
N ASP A 64 11.16 7.82 11.53
CA ASP A 64 11.07 9.22 11.12
C ASP A 64 9.91 9.61 10.18
N ARG A 65 8.77 9.95 10.78
CA ARG A 65 7.98 11.04 10.21
C ARG A 65 7.81 12.12 11.26
N THR A 66 8.79 13.02 11.29
CA THR A 66 8.67 14.34 11.88
C THR A 66 7.49 15.08 11.21
N VAL A 67 6.27 14.83 11.67
CA VAL A 67 5.13 15.72 11.43
C VAL A 67 5.22 16.79 12.52
N PRO A 68 5.54 18.06 12.19
CA PRO A 68 5.50 19.10 13.20
C PRO A 68 4.06 19.23 13.73
N PRO A 69 3.89 19.46 15.05
CA PRO A 69 2.57 19.64 15.63
C PRO A 69 1.91 20.85 14.97
N SER A 70 0.76 20.62 14.32
CA SER A 70 -0.15 21.68 13.92
C SER A 70 -0.58 22.41 15.19
N ARG A 71 -0.07 23.63 15.40
CA ARG A 71 -0.54 24.55 16.44
C ARG A 71 -2.05 24.73 16.25
N GLY A 72 -2.83 24.18 17.17
CA GLY A 72 -4.22 24.55 17.33
C GLY A 72 -4.28 25.97 17.87
N ASP A 73 -4.72 26.89 17.04
CA ASP A 73 -5.04 28.27 17.38
C ASP A 73 -6.52 28.34 17.82
N GLY A 74 -6.77 29.04 18.94
CA GLY A 74 -8.01 29.74 19.28
C GLY A 74 -9.29 28.95 19.59
N ARG A 75 -9.68 28.92 20.87
CA ARG A 75 -10.82 29.71 21.40
C ARG A 75 -10.87 29.65 22.92
#